data_AF-A0A2D5GQI2-F1
#
_entry.id   AF-A0A2D5GQI2-F1
#
_cell.length_a   1.000
_cell.length_b   1.000
_cell.length_c   1.000
_cell.angle_alpha   90.00
_cell.angle_beta   90.00
_cell.angle_gamma   90.00
#
_symmetry.space_group_name_H-M   'P 1'
#
loop_
_entity.id
_entity.type
_entity.pdbx_description
1 polymer ?
#
loop_
_entity_poly.entity_id
_entity_poly.type
_entity_poly.pdbx_seq_one_letter_code
_entity_poly.pdbx_strand_id
1 'polypeptide(L)'
;TLANLPAGFKARGMRIQGENDPLQPGEFRDVDVAGSTLRDALMPLPYKEPSTVLAQLLGVLVDSGRRFASITDMQMGDLGNQEVPVGTTVAMLERGTKVMSAIHKRLHFAQKKEFRLLASLYARYLPPQYPYALPGGQGYVMAQDFDERVDVIPVSDPNIFSMAQRVLIAQQMLQMAQASPDIHNLPEAYRRMYDALEIKNVDSLFQQEQEVPPRDPISEEQAAMLGQPIQAFEWEDHEAYIAAHSAFIQNPMVQDNQMAIQTISANIQEHQAMLYKQQIEQVMGQPLPPLEQMTPEIMNQVAFASAQATAEVTGRAKAVQEAVELQRIDPVIEVQKEEIAQRAQKDATQAQLDAEKIISTEAIAEMKIAADREKTLIQAQQEADRTFAETLKQVREADTKSRGD
;
A
#
# COMPACT_ATOMS: atom_id res chain seq x y z
N THR A 1 -1.39 5.24 -75.55
CA THR A 1 -2.66 5.18 -76.31
C THR A 1 -2.72 6.24 -77.40
N LEU A 2 -1.76 6.22 -78.34
CA LEU A 2 -1.81 6.89 -79.65
C LEU A 2 -1.23 6.00 -80.78
N ALA A 3 -0.85 4.76 -80.45
CA ALA A 3 -0.40 3.74 -81.39
C ALA A 3 -1.54 2.80 -81.84
N ASN A 4 -2.77 3.03 -81.38
CA ASN A 4 -3.94 2.18 -81.65
C ASN A 4 -4.94 2.83 -82.64
N LEU A 5 -4.53 3.92 -83.32
CA LEU A 5 -5.31 4.58 -84.36
C LEU A 5 -4.45 4.58 -85.64
N PRO A 6 -4.60 3.60 -86.54
CA PRO A 6 -3.80 3.57 -87.75
C PRO A 6 -4.28 4.67 -88.72
N ALA A 7 -3.35 5.53 -89.13
CA ALA A 7 -3.50 6.41 -90.29
C ALA A 7 -2.40 6.06 -91.29
N GLY A 8 -2.74 6.00 -92.57
CA GLY A 8 -1.80 5.67 -93.67
C GLY A 8 -2.09 6.50 -94.92
N PHE A 9 -1.11 6.60 -95.83
CA PHE A 9 -1.25 7.40 -97.06
C PHE A 9 -1.78 6.56 -98.23
N LYS A 10 -2.78 7.12 -98.94
CA LYS A 10 -3.35 6.61 -100.19
C LYS A 10 -2.48 7.08 -101.36
N ALA A 11 -1.86 6.16 -102.10
CA ALA A 11 -1.14 6.49 -103.33
C ALA A 11 -2.12 7.02 -104.40
N ARG A 12 -1.77 8.12 -105.09
CA ARG A 12 -2.60 8.71 -106.16
C ARG A 12 -2.69 7.73 -107.34
N GLY A 13 -3.87 7.15 -107.55
CA GLY A 13 -4.16 6.30 -108.71
C GLY A 13 -5.24 5.24 -108.50
N MET A 14 -5.60 4.90 -107.26
CA MET A 14 -6.58 3.85 -106.98
C MET A 14 -7.99 4.41 -106.77
N ARG A 15 -8.95 3.95 -107.58
CA ARG A 15 -10.39 4.14 -107.36
C ARG A 15 -10.89 3.01 -106.47
N ILE A 16 -11.33 3.37 -105.26
CA ILE A 16 -11.94 2.45 -104.31
C ILE A 16 -13.47 2.61 -104.46
N GLN A 17 -14.21 1.52 -104.61
CA GLN A 17 -15.67 1.58 -104.54
C GLN A 17 -16.11 1.86 -103.09
N GLY A 18 -16.91 2.91 -102.89
CA GLY A 18 -17.43 3.27 -101.56
C GLY A 18 -16.51 4.18 -100.74
N GLU A 19 -16.16 5.35 -101.28
CA GLU A 19 -15.20 6.31 -100.69
C GLU A 19 -15.65 6.92 -99.34
N ASN A 20 -16.91 6.70 -98.92
CA ASN A 20 -17.52 7.35 -97.74
C ASN A 20 -17.67 6.43 -96.51
N ASP A 21 -17.33 5.14 -96.58
CA ASP A 21 -17.43 4.23 -95.42
C ASP A 21 -16.05 3.89 -94.82
N PRO A 22 -15.84 4.10 -93.51
CA PRO A 22 -14.59 3.74 -92.83
C PRO A 22 -14.41 2.22 -92.76
N LEU A 23 -13.21 1.74 -93.09
CA LEU A 23 -12.84 0.32 -93.07
C LEU A 23 -12.88 -0.24 -91.63
N GLN A 24 -13.48 -1.42 -91.45
CA GLN A 24 -13.50 -2.12 -90.16
C GLN A 24 -12.28 -3.05 -89.98
N PRO A 25 -11.84 -3.32 -88.74
CA PRO A 25 -10.73 -4.23 -88.48
C PRO A 25 -11.00 -5.64 -89.03
N GLY A 26 -10.13 -6.13 -89.92
CA GLY A 26 -10.25 -7.45 -90.54
C GLY A 26 -11.05 -7.51 -91.85
N GLU A 27 -11.53 -6.37 -92.36
CA GLU A 27 -12.23 -6.27 -93.64
C GLU A 27 -11.25 -6.09 -94.81
N PHE A 28 -11.42 -6.86 -95.89
CA PHE A 28 -10.68 -6.69 -97.14
C PHE A 28 -11.62 -6.10 -98.19
N ARG A 29 -11.24 -4.93 -98.74
CA ARG A 29 -11.96 -4.31 -99.86
C ARG A 29 -11.23 -4.54 -101.17
N ASP A 30 -11.98 -4.90 -102.19
CA ASP A 30 -11.46 -5.08 -103.53
C ASP A 30 -11.05 -3.73 -104.14
N VAL A 31 -9.86 -3.69 -104.73
CA VAL A 31 -9.29 -2.52 -105.39
C VAL A 31 -8.90 -2.89 -106.80
N ASP A 32 -9.35 -2.09 -107.77
CA ASP A 32 -9.03 -2.29 -109.18
C ASP A 32 -7.67 -1.63 -109.49
N VAL A 33 -6.66 -2.44 -109.85
CA VAL A 33 -5.29 -1.97 -110.13
C VAL A 33 -4.92 -2.32 -111.57
N ALA A 34 -4.58 -1.29 -112.37
CA ALA A 34 -4.09 -1.50 -113.73
C ALA A 34 -2.61 -1.90 -113.73
N GLY A 35 -2.33 -3.20 -113.76
CA GLY A 35 -1.12 -3.74 -114.41
C GLY A 35 0.18 -3.88 -113.60
N SER A 36 0.18 -3.83 -112.26
CA SER A 36 1.38 -4.19 -111.48
C SER A 36 1.07 -5.20 -110.35
N THR A 37 2.09 -5.93 -109.93
CA THR A 37 2.01 -7.09 -109.04
C THR A 37 1.36 -6.75 -107.69
N LEU A 38 0.29 -7.48 -107.33
CA LEU A 38 -0.47 -7.34 -106.07
C LEU A 38 0.39 -7.28 -104.79
N ARG A 39 1.62 -7.82 -104.82
CA ARG A 39 2.57 -7.77 -103.69
C ARG A 39 3.06 -6.37 -103.33
N ASP A 40 3.17 -5.46 -104.31
CA ASP A 40 3.53 -4.06 -104.03
C ASP A 40 2.30 -3.22 -103.64
N ALA A 41 1.10 -3.73 -103.90
CA ALA A 41 -0.17 -3.06 -103.61
C ALA A 41 -0.76 -3.43 -102.23
N LEU A 42 -0.32 -4.54 -101.62
CA LEU A 42 -0.77 -4.99 -100.31
C LEU A 42 0.41 -5.06 -99.34
N MET A 43 0.68 -3.96 -98.65
CA MET A 43 1.61 -3.93 -97.51
C MET A 43 0.85 -4.39 -96.25
N PRO A 44 1.14 -5.58 -95.68
CA PRO A 44 0.55 -5.98 -94.41
C PRO A 44 1.02 -5.01 -93.32
N LEU A 45 0.07 -4.50 -92.54
CA LEU A 45 0.34 -3.59 -91.43
C LEU A 45 1.30 -4.26 -90.44
N PRO A 46 2.46 -3.67 -90.11
CA PRO A 46 3.36 -4.23 -89.12
C PRO A 46 2.68 -4.12 -87.76
N TYR A 47 2.00 -5.17 -87.30
CA TYR A 47 1.58 -5.29 -85.91
C TYR A 47 2.85 -5.31 -85.06
N LYS A 48 3.21 -4.16 -84.49
CA LYS A 48 4.31 -4.09 -83.54
C LYS A 48 3.86 -4.75 -82.24
N GLU A 49 4.74 -5.57 -81.69
CA GLU A 49 4.60 -6.21 -80.38
C GLU A 49 4.23 -5.18 -79.29
N PRO A 50 3.62 -5.60 -78.17
CA PRO A 50 3.30 -4.70 -77.07
C PRO A 50 4.52 -3.86 -76.70
N SER A 51 4.36 -2.54 -76.69
CA SER A 51 5.49 -1.63 -76.45
C SER A 51 6.18 -1.99 -75.14
N THR A 52 7.48 -2.29 -75.20
CA THR A 52 8.34 -2.53 -74.03
C THR A 52 8.26 -1.39 -73.02
N VAL A 53 8.01 -0.16 -73.48
CA VAL A 53 7.79 1.02 -72.64
C VAL A 53 6.51 0.91 -71.80
N LEU A 54 5.44 0.32 -72.33
CA LEU A 54 4.21 0.07 -71.57
C LEU A 54 4.41 -1.02 -70.53
N ALA A 55 5.16 -2.07 -70.85
CA ALA A 55 5.53 -3.10 -69.88
C ALA A 55 6.41 -2.52 -68.75
N GLN A 56 7.36 -1.65 -69.09
CA GLN A 56 8.18 -0.92 -68.11
C GLN A 56 7.33 0.02 -67.25
N LEU A 57 6.39 0.77 -67.83
CA LEU A 57 5.48 1.63 -67.08
C LEU A 57 4.59 0.83 -66.13
N LEU A 58 4.05 -0.29 -66.57
CA LEU A 58 3.27 -1.20 -65.72
C LEU A 58 4.13 -1.74 -64.57
N GLY A 59 5.38 -2.12 -64.84
CA GLY A 59 6.33 -2.51 -63.81
C GLY A 59 6.55 -1.41 -62.76
N VAL A 60 6.80 -0.17 -63.20
CA VAL A 60 6.97 0.99 -62.29
C VAL A 60 5.71 1.24 -61.46
N LEU A 61 4.52 1.10 -62.04
CA LEU A 61 3.25 1.26 -61.32
C LEU A 61 3.05 0.17 -60.27
N VAL A 62 3.33 -1.10 -60.62
CA VAL A 62 3.24 -2.24 -59.70
C VAL A 62 4.25 -2.10 -58.57
N ASP A 63 5.50 -1.72 -58.87
CA ASP A 63 6.53 -1.51 -57.85
C ASP A 63 6.21 -0.32 -56.95
N SER A 64 5.67 0.77 -57.49
CA SER A 64 5.23 1.92 -56.71
C SER A 64 4.04 1.57 -55.80
N GLY A 65 3.08 0.79 -56.31
CA GLY A 65 1.96 0.28 -55.52
C GLY A 65 2.40 -0.66 -54.39
N ARG A 66 3.34 -1.57 -54.67
CA ARG A 66 3.94 -2.44 -53.65
C ARG A 66 4.68 -1.65 -52.58
N ARG A 67 5.49 -0.67 -52.97
CA ARG A 67 6.21 0.20 -52.01
C ARG A 67 5.25 1.00 -51.13
N PHE A 68 4.14 1.47 -51.69
CA PHE A 68 3.11 2.18 -50.92
C PHE A 68 2.42 1.24 -49.91
N ALA A 69 2.05 0.03 -50.33
CA ALA A 69 1.45 -0.98 -49.44
C ALA A 69 2.43 -1.50 -48.38
N SER A 70 3.73 -1.60 -48.69
CA SER A 70 4.74 -2.13 -47.78
C SER A 70 5.13 -1.16 -46.65
N ILE A 71 4.80 0.13 -46.74
CA ILE A 71 5.06 1.09 -45.65
C ILE A 71 4.29 0.69 -44.38
N THR A 72 3.11 0.06 -44.54
CA THR A 72 2.30 -0.46 -43.43
C THR A 72 2.84 -1.77 -42.85
N ASP A 73 3.45 -2.64 -43.66
CA ASP A 73 3.92 -3.98 -43.22
C ASP A 73 5.34 -3.97 -42.63
N MET A 74 6.19 -3.01 -43.02
CA MET A 74 7.60 -2.99 -42.60
C MET A 74 7.79 -2.69 -41.10
N GLN A 75 6.74 -2.30 -40.39
CA GLN A 75 6.81 -1.84 -39.00
C GLN A 75 6.45 -2.88 -37.93
N MET A 76 5.94 -4.07 -38.26
CA MET A 76 5.53 -5.04 -37.21
C MET A 76 6.46 -6.24 -37.07
N GLY A 77 7.24 -6.57 -38.11
CA GLY A 77 8.07 -7.79 -38.12
C GLY A 77 9.37 -7.73 -37.29
N ASP A 78 9.91 -6.53 -37.03
CA ASP A 78 11.26 -6.36 -36.45
C ASP A 78 11.26 -5.87 -34.99
N LEU A 79 10.09 -5.54 -34.42
CA LEU A 79 9.95 -5.15 -33.00
C LEU A 79 9.97 -6.34 -32.03
N GLY A 80 10.00 -7.58 -32.54
CA GLY A 80 10.09 -8.78 -31.72
C GLY A 80 11.48 -9.05 -31.13
N ASN A 81 12.52 -8.36 -31.61
CA ASN A 81 13.87 -8.48 -31.06
C ASN A 81 14.04 -7.51 -29.87
N GLN A 82 14.06 -8.08 -28.66
CA GLN A 82 14.24 -7.39 -27.38
C GLN A 82 15.58 -6.64 -27.21
N GLU A 83 16.44 -6.61 -28.24
CA GLU A 83 17.78 -6.00 -28.19
C GLU A 83 17.90 -4.65 -28.91
N VAL A 84 16.87 -4.18 -29.63
CA VAL A 84 16.98 -2.90 -30.33
C VAL A 84 16.89 -1.73 -29.33
N PRO A 85 17.90 -0.83 -29.27
CA PRO A 85 17.85 0.33 -28.38
C PRO A 85 16.59 1.15 -28.60
N VAL A 86 15.93 1.56 -27.50
CA VAL A 86 14.65 2.28 -27.52
C VAL A 86 14.66 3.48 -28.48
N GLY A 87 15.78 4.21 -28.54
CA GLY A 87 15.94 5.35 -29.47
C GLY A 87 15.86 4.96 -30.95
N THR A 88 16.43 3.83 -31.34
CA THR A 88 16.38 3.32 -32.73
C THR A 88 14.97 2.83 -33.07
N THR A 89 14.31 2.14 -32.13
CA THR A 89 12.92 1.69 -32.28
C THR A 89 11.96 2.86 -32.41
N VAL A 90 12.10 3.89 -31.57
CA VAL A 90 11.31 5.13 -31.65
C VAL A 90 11.55 5.85 -32.97
N ALA A 91 12.79 5.96 -33.44
CA ALA A 91 13.10 6.60 -34.72
C ALA A 91 12.53 5.84 -35.93
N MET A 92 12.53 4.50 -35.91
CA MET A 92 11.90 3.69 -36.96
C MET A 92 10.38 3.77 -36.93
N LEU A 93 9.78 3.80 -35.74
CA LEU A 93 8.36 4.04 -35.56
C LEU A 93 7.97 5.43 -36.08
N GLU A 94 8.71 6.48 -35.72
CA GLU A 94 8.43 7.86 -36.13
C GLU A 94 8.49 8.05 -37.67
N ARG A 95 9.48 7.44 -38.34
CA ARG A 95 9.62 7.54 -39.80
C ARG A 95 8.49 6.86 -40.56
N GLY A 96 8.11 5.64 -40.19
CA GLY A 96 7.04 4.92 -40.90
C GLY A 96 5.65 5.50 -40.62
N THR A 97 5.47 6.24 -39.53
CA THR A 97 4.14 6.67 -39.07
C THR A 97 3.81 8.11 -39.39
N LYS A 98 4.77 8.89 -39.87
CA LYS A 98 4.58 10.30 -40.24
C LYS A 98 3.38 10.51 -41.18
N VAL A 99 3.15 9.60 -42.13
CA VAL A 99 2.00 9.66 -43.06
C VAL A 99 0.69 9.37 -42.33
N MET A 100 0.64 8.29 -41.54
CA MET A 100 -0.55 7.90 -40.79
C MET A 100 -0.93 8.94 -39.73
N SER A 101 0.04 9.46 -38.98
CA SER A 101 -0.15 10.55 -38.01
C SER A 101 -0.67 11.82 -38.70
N ALA A 102 -0.24 12.13 -39.93
CA ALA A 102 -0.80 13.24 -40.69
C ALA A 102 -2.28 13.01 -41.06
N ILE A 103 -2.66 11.78 -41.42
CA ILE A 103 -4.06 11.40 -41.69
C ILE A 103 -4.89 11.53 -40.40
N HIS A 104 -4.44 10.96 -39.29
CA HIS A 104 -5.13 11.05 -38.00
C HIS A 104 -5.27 12.50 -37.51
N LYS A 105 -4.22 13.34 -37.66
CA LYS A 105 -4.30 14.78 -37.34
C LYS A 105 -5.36 15.49 -38.17
N ARG A 106 -5.48 15.17 -39.46
CA ARG A 106 -6.52 15.73 -40.34
C ARG A 106 -7.92 15.28 -39.91
N LEU A 107 -8.08 14.01 -39.55
CA LEU A 107 -9.36 13.48 -39.05
C LEU A 107 -9.75 14.08 -37.70
N HIS A 108 -8.82 14.15 -36.74
CA HIS A 108 -9.03 14.79 -35.44
C HIS A 108 -9.42 16.27 -35.62
N PHE A 109 -8.75 17.00 -36.51
CA PHE A 109 -9.09 18.38 -36.81
C PHE A 109 -10.46 18.53 -37.48
N ALA A 110 -10.81 17.63 -38.40
CA ALA A 110 -12.14 17.60 -39.02
C ALA A 110 -13.23 17.34 -37.97
N GLN A 111 -13.01 16.36 -37.08
CA GLN A 111 -13.92 16.03 -35.99
C GLN A 111 -14.09 17.19 -35.00
N LYS A 112 -13.01 17.90 -34.67
CA LYS A 112 -13.07 19.13 -33.86
C LYS A 112 -13.99 20.18 -34.48
N LYS A 113 -13.89 20.40 -35.79
CA LYS A 113 -14.77 21.34 -36.51
C LYS A 113 -16.22 20.86 -36.48
N GLU A 114 -16.43 19.59 -36.74
CA GLU A 114 -17.76 18.97 -36.75
C GLU A 114 -18.45 19.09 -35.39
N PHE A 115 -17.77 18.76 -34.29
CA PHE A 115 -18.32 18.89 -32.94
C PHE A 115 -18.67 20.33 -32.57
N ARG A 116 -17.86 21.30 -32.98
CA ARG A 116 -18.18 22.73 -32.79
C ARG A 116 -19.40 23.16 -33.59
N LEU A 117 -19.54 22.68 -34.83
CA LEU A 117 -20.72 22.94 -35.64
C LEU A 117 -21.97 22.31 -35.03
N LEU A 118 -21.87 21.08 -34.52
CA LEU A 118 -22.97 20.40 -33.82
C LEU A 118 -23.38 21.15 -32.56
N ALA A 119 -22.44 21.53 -31.70
CA ALA A 119 -22.73 22.34 -30.52
C ALA A 119 -23.42 23.67 -30.89
N SER A 120 -22.91 24.34 -31.93
CA SER A 120 -23.52 25.58 -32.46
C SER A 120 -24.92 25.39 -33.04
N LEU A 121 -25.21 24.20 -33.58
CA LEU A 121 -26.52 23.83 -34.14
C LEU A 121 -27.50 23.50 -33.02
N TYR A 122 -27.06 22.75 -32.01
CA TYR A 122 -27.86 22.44 -30.83
C TYR A 122 -28.24 23.70 -30.06
N ALA A 123 -27.31 24.64 -29.86
CA ALA A 123 -27.61 25.92 -29.23
C ALA A 123 -28.73 26.72 -29.92
N ARG A 124 -28.90 26.58 -31.25
CA ARG A 124 -29.88 27.34 -32.05
C ARG A 124 -31.20 26.64 -32.27
N TYR A 125 -31.18 25.31 -32.42
CA TYR A 125 -32.33 24.55 -32.89
C TYR A 125 -32.84 23.51 -31.89
N LEU A 126 -32.14 23.28 -30.78
CA LEU A 126 -32.63 22.37 -29.75
C LEU A 126 -33.84 23.01 -29.03
N PRO A 127 -34.93 22.27 -28.81
CA PRO A 127 -35.97 22.69 -27.89
C PRO A 127 -35.40 22.96 -26.49
N PRO A 128 -36.06 23.77 -25.64
CA PRO A 128 -35.58 24.08 -24.28
C PRO A 128 -35.22 22.83 -23.46
N GLN A 129 -35.98 21.75 -23.67
CA GLN A 129 -35.71 20.43 -23.13
C GLN A 129 -35.96 19.38 -24.22
N TYR A 130 -34.99 18.50 -24.46
CA TYR A 130 -35.11 17.37 -25.38
C TYR A 130 -34.96 16.05 -24.61
N PRO A 131 -36.04 15.25 -24.46
CA PRO A 131 -35.96 13.97 -23.76
C PRO A 131 -35.32 12.89 -24.62
N TYR A 132 -34.47 12.06 -24.02
CA TYR A 132 -33.91 10.85 -24.64
C TYR A 132 -33.92 9.68 -23.65
N ALA A 133 -34.03 8.45 -24.17
CA ALA A 133 -34.08 7.26 -23.33
C ALA A 133 -32.67 6.79 -22.94
N LEU A 134 -32.44 6.55 -21.65
CA LEU A 134 -31.27 5.80 -21.15
C LEU A 134 -31.71 4.44 -20.62
N PRO A 135 -30.82 3.43 -20.63
CA PRO A 135 -31.04 2.22 -19.85
C PRO A 135 -31.18 2.58 -18.36
N GLY A 136 -32.39 2.48 -17.82
CA GLY A 136 -32.70 2.79 -16.41
C GLY A 136 -33.24 4.19 -16.11
N GLY A 137 -33.52 5.03 -17.12
CA GLY A 137 -34.12 6.36 -16.88
C GLY A 137 -34.42 7.18 -18.13
N GLN A 138 -34.97 8.39 -17.93
CA GLN A 138 -35.10 9.40 -18.98
C GLN A 138 -34.05 10.48 -18.74
N GLY A 139 -33.23 10.75 -19.75
CA GLY A 139 -32.30 11.86 -19.77
C GLY A 139 -32.93 13.06 -20.46
N TYR A 140 -32.49 14.25 -20.07
CA TYR A 140 -32.88 15.49 -20.71
C TYR A 140 -31.61 16.21 -21.15
N VAL A 141 -31.59 16.66 -22.40
CA VAL A 141 -30.59 17.61 -22.89
C VAL A 141 -31.25 18.98 -22.90
N MET A 142 -30.62 19.98 -22.29
CA MET A 142 -31.11 21.35 -22.27
C MET A 142 -30.39 22.18 -23.32
N ALA A 143 -31.10 23.13 -23.94
CA ALA A 143 -30.47 24.06 -24.88
C ALA A 143 -29.41 24.95 -24.17
N GLN A 144 -29.57 25.15 -22.87
CA GLN A 144 -28.64 25.89 -22.01
C GLN A 144 -27.30 25.19 -21.83
N ASP A 145 -27.23 23.86 -22.05
CA ASP A 145 -25.99 23.08 -21.92
C ASP A 145 -24.97 23.40 -23.04
N PHE A 146 -25.44 24.02 -24.14
CA PHE A 146 -24.63 24.39 -25.31
C PHE A 146 -24.40 25.91 -25.40
N ASP A 147 -24.27 26.59 -24.26
CA ASP A 147 -23.87 27.98 -24.22
C ASP A 147 -22.36 28.18 -24.47
N GLU A 148 -21.89 29.43 -24.52
CA GLU A 148 -20.46 29.76 -24.71
C GLU A 148 -19.57 29.34 -23.52
N ARG A 149 -20.11 28.76 -22.45
CA ARG A 149 -19.34 28.31 -21.29
C ARG A 149 -18.85 26.87 -21.43
N VAL A 150 -19.48 26.07 -22.30
CA VAL A 150 -19.16 24.65 -22.50
C VAL A 150 -18.54 24.42 -23.87
N ASP A 151 -17.26 24.01 -23.88
CA ASP A 151 -16.52 23.68 -25.09
C ASP A 151 -16.52 22.17 -25.36
N VAL A 152 -16.89 21.76 -26.58
CA VAL A 152 -16.77 20.36 -27.02
C VAL A 152 -15.43 20.14 -27.72
N ILE A 153 -14.57 19.31 -27.12
CA ILE A 153 -13.21 19.04 -27.59
C ILE A 153 -13.03 17.53 -27.82
N PRO A 154 -12.51 17.08 -28.98
CA PRO A 154 -12.15 15.68 -29.16
C PRO A 154 -10.95 15.30 -28.27
N VAL A 155 -11.03 14.15 -27.59
CA VAL A 155 -10.02 13.66 -26.62
C VAL A 155 -9.00 12.69 -27.26
N SER A 156 -9.12 12.41 -28.56
CA SER A 156 -8.19 11.51 -29.25
C SER A 156 -6.78 12.12 -29.37
N ASP A 157 -5.73 11.34 -29.06
CA ASP A 157 -4.34 11.71 -29.36
C ASP A 157 -3.96 11.25 -30.77
N PRO A 158 -3.80 12.17 -31.75
CA PRO A 158 -3.50 11.81 -33.13
C PRO A 158 -2.02 11.44 -33.35
N ASN A 159 -1.17 11.50 -32.31
CA ASN A 159 0.24 11.09 -32.39
C ASN A 159 0.47 9.61 -32.07
N ILE A 160 -0.50 8.95 -31.42
CA ILE A 160 -0.48 7.50 -31.15
C ILE A 160 -1.34 6.81 -32.20
N PHE A 161 -0.73 6.03 -33.08
CA PHE A 161 -1.39 5.47 -34.26
C PHE A 161 -1.76 3.99 -34.13
N SER A 162 -1.21 3.28 -33.14
CA SER A 162 -1.42 1.84 -32.97
C SER A 162 -1.52 1.43 -31.50
N MET A 163 -2.33 0.40 -31.24
CA MET A 163 -2.40 -0.27 -29.94
C MET A 163 -1.04 -0.82 -29.53
N ALA A 164 -0.25 -1.35 -30.46
CA ALA A 164 1.10 -1.83 -30.16
C ALA A 164 2.02 -0.71 -29.66
N GLN A 165 1.92 0.49 -30.23
CA GLN A 165 2.67 1.66 -29.76
C GLN A 165 2.20 2.10 -28.37
N ARG A 166 0.89 2.11 -28.14
CA ARG A 166 0.29 2.44 -26.83
C ARG A 166 0.78 1.49 -25.74
N VAL A 167 0.77 0.19 -26.01
CA VAL A 167 1.25 -0.85 -25.10
C VAL A 167 2.75 -0.73 -24.86
N LEU A 168 3.55 -0.51 -25.91
CA LEU A 168 5.00 -0.32 -25.78
C LEU A 168 5.35 0.87 -24.88
N ILE A 169 4.70 2.02 -25.10
CA ILE A 169 4.91 3.22 -24.26
C ILE A 169 4.53 2.92 -22.82
N ALA A 170 3.35 2.34 -22.60
CA ALA A 170 2.90 1.99 -21.25
C ALA A 170 3.85 0.99 -20.57
N GLN A 171 4.44 0.06 -21.33
CA GLN A 171 5.36 -0.96 -20.80
C GLN A 171 6.66 -0.31 -20.33
N GLN A 172 7.19 0.62 -21.12
CA GLN A 172 8.37 1.40 -20.75
C GLN A 172 8.09 2.31 -19.55
N MET A 173 6.91 2.93 -19.49
CA MET A 173 6.49 3.71 -18.31
C MET A 173 6.45 2.85 -17.05
N LEU A 174 5.90 1.64 -17.13
CA LEU A 174 5.87 0.72 -16.01
C LEU A 174 7.28 0.28 -15.59
N GLN A 175 8.17 0.01 -16.55
CA GLN A 175 9.58 -0.33 -16.25
C GLN A 175 10.31 0.81 -15.53
N MET A 176 10.12 2.06 -15.98
CA MET A 176 10.70 3.23 -15.31
C MET A 176 10.11 3.44 -13.90
N ALA A 177 8.80 3.24 -13.74
CA ALA A 177 8.14 3.35 -12.44
C ALA A 177 8.63 2.26 -11.47
N GLN A 178 8.87 1.04 -11.96
CA GLN A 178 9.44 -0.05 -11.17
C GLN A 178 10.91 0.20 -10.79
N ALA A 179 11.68 0.87 -11.65
CA ALA A 179 13.08 1.20 -11.39
C ALA A 179 13.24 2.28 -10.31
N SER A 180 12.24 3.12 -10.09
CA SER A 180 12.25 4.14 -9.03
C SER A 180 10.86 4.31 -8.42
N PRO A 181 10.44 3.39 -7.54
CA PRO A 181 9.12 3.43 -6.90
C PRO A 181 8.94 4.65 -5.99
N ASP A 182 10.02 5.19 -5.42
CA ASP A 182 9.97 6.28 -4.44
C ASP A 182 9.47 7.61 -5.04
N ILE A 183 9.60 7.79 -6.35
CA ILE A 183 9.22 9.03 -7.06
C ILE A 183 8.01 8.82 -7.99
N HIS A 184 7.57 7.58 -8.20
CA HIS A 184 6.50 7.26 -9.16
C HIS A 184 5.31 6.60 -8.48
N ASN A 185 4.10 7.02 -8.86
CA ASN A 185 2.87 6.34 -8.45
C ASN A 185 2.72 5.04 -9.24
N LEU A 186 3.13 3.94 -8.61
CA LEU A 186 3.11 2.61 -9.22
C LEU A 186 1.69 2.11 -9.55
N PRO A 187 0.66 2.25 -8.68
CA PRO A 187 -0.72 1.94 -9.02
C PRO A 187 -1.21 2.64 -10.30
N GLU A 188 -0.89 3.92 -10.46
CA GLU A 188 -1.28 4.69 -11.65
C GLU A 188 -0.56 4.19 -12.91
N ALA A 189 0.72 3.83 -12.81
CA ALA A 189 1.47 3.23 -13.91
C ALA A 189 0.85 1.89 -14.36
N TYR A 190 0.43 1.05 -13.42
CA TYR A 190 -0.31 -0.18 -13.73
C TYR A 190 -1.67 0.12 -14.37
N ARG A 191 -2.39 1.16 -13.91
CA ARG A 191 -3.68 1.56 -14.49
C ARG A 191 -3.51 1.91 -15.97
N ARG A 192 -2.51 2.74 -16.29
CA ARG A 192 -2.19 3.12 -17.68
C ARG A 192 -1.83 1.93 -18.56
N MET A 193 -1.17 0.91 -18.00
CA MET A 193 -0.89 -0.34 -18.71
C MET A 193 -2.18 -1.10 -19.02
N TYR A 194 -3.07 -1.26 -18.04
CA TYR A 194 -4.35 -1.95 -18.25
C TYR A 194 -5.27 -1.20 -19.23
N ASP A 195 -5.28 0.14 -19.19
CA ASP A 195 -5.97 0.98 -20.16
C ASP A 195 -5.38 0.82 -21.57
N ALA A 196 -4.06 0.72 -21.69
CA ALA A 196 -3.39 0.47 -22.97
C ALA A 196 -3.72 -0.91 -23.56
N LEU A 197 -4.03 -1.89 -22.72
CA LEU A 197 -4.47 -3.24 -23.09
C LEU A 197 -5.99 -3.35 -23.31
N GLU A 198 -6.74 -2.25 -23.15
CA GLU A 198 -8.21 -2.21 -23.25
C GLU A 198 -8.94 -3.17 -22.30
N ILE A 199 -8.33 -3.44 -21.14
CA ILE A 199 -8.97 -4.27 -20.12
C ILE A 199 -10.12 -3.46 -19.50
N LYS A 200 -11.32 -4.05 -19.51
CA LYS A 200 -12.50 -3.43 -18.89
C LYS A 200 -12.44 -3.60 -17.38
N ASN A 201 -13.02 -2.65 -16.65
CA ASN A 201 -13.10 -2.65 -15.19
C ASN A 201 -11.72 -2.69 -14.50
N VAL A 202 -10.80 -1.83 -14.94
CA VAL A 202 -9.45 -1.74 -14.37
C VAL A 202 -9.47 -1.51 -12.85
N ASP A 203 -10.44 -0.75 -12.33
CA ASP A 203 -10.61 -0.52 -10.90
C ASP A 203 -10.82 -1.80 -10.08
N SER A 204 -11.39 -2.85 -10.68
CA SER A 204 -11.60 -4.13 -10.00
C SER A 204 -10.33 -4.96 -9.84
N LEU A 205 -9.25 -4.60 -10.56
CA LEU A 205 -7.96 -5.29 -10.47
C LEU A 205 -7.07 -4.71 -9.37
N PHE A 206 -7.33 -3.46 -8.96
CA PHE A 206 -6.65 -2.88 -7.82
C PHE A 206 -7.22 -3.45 -6.52
N GLN A 207 -6.34 -3.71 -5.55
CA GLN A 207 -6.80 -3.95 -4.19
C GLN A 207 -7.54 -2.68 -3.76
N GLN A 208 -8.84 -2.83 -3.48
CA GLN A 208 -9.60 -1.75 -2.89
C GLN A 208 -9.01 -1.48 -1.51
N GLU A 209 -8.74 -0.21 -1.21
CA GLU A 209 -8.41 0.21 0.15
C GLU A 209 -9.53 -0.31 1.04
N GLN A 210 -9.23 -1.26 1.92
CA GLN A 210 -10.21 -1.75 2.88
C GLN A 210 -10.46 -0.60 3.84
N GLU A 211 -11.60 0.07 3.68
CA GLU A 211 -12.12 0.96 4.71
C GLU A 211 -12.22 0.15 6.00
N VAL A 212 -11.38 0.49 6.97
CA VAL A 212 -11.43 -0.12 8.29
C VAL A 212 -12.71 0.41 8.95
N PRO A 213 -13.69 -0.44 9.29
CA PRO A 213 -14.88 0.05 9.98
C PRO A 213 -14.49 0.48 11.41
N PRO A 214 -15.15 1.50 11.97
CA PRO A 214 -14.97 1.85 13.38
C PRO A 214 -15.44 0.70 14.25
N ARG A 215 -14.62 0.36 15.25
CA ARG A 215 -14.82 -0.76 16.17
C ARG A 215 -14.60 -0.27 17.60
N ASP A 216 -15.25 -0.93 18.55
CA ASP A 216 -14.93 -0.73 19.96
C ASP A 216 -13.54 -1.30 20.31
N PRO A 217 -12.90 -0.87 21.42
CA PRO A 217 -11.53 -1.28 21.75
C PRO A 217 -11.33 -2.80 21.79
N ILE A 218 -12.32 -3.55 22.29
CA ILE A 218 -12.22 -5.02 22.40
C ILE A 218 -12.30 -5.65 21.01
N SER A 219 -13.19 -5.14 20.15
CA SER A 219 -13.27 -5.58 18.76
C SER A 219 -12.03 -5.22 17.95
N GLU A 220 -11.35 -4.11 18.23
CA GLU A 220 -10.06 -3.75 17.63
C GLU A 220 -8.94 -4.68 18.08
N GLU A 221 -8.85 -4.96 19.38
CA GLU A 221 -7.91 -5.94 19.94
C GLU A 221 -8.10 -7.32 19.31
N GLN A 222 -9.36 -7.75 19.15
CA GLN A 222 -9.67 -9.00 18.47
C GLN A 222 -9.27 -8.97 16.98
N ALA A 223 -9.55 -7.87 16.28
CA ALA A 223 -9.16 -7.69 14.87
C ALA A 223 -7.63 -7.74 14.71
N ALA A 224 -6.88 -7.10 15.60
CA ALA A 224 -5.42 -7.13 15.62
C ALA A 224 -4.88 -8.54 15.89
N MET A 225 -5.52 -9.31 16.79
CA MET A 225 -5.16 -10.71 17.02
C MET A 225 -5.37 -11.60 15.78
N LEU A 226 -6.35 -11.25 14.94
CA LEU A 226 -6.64 -11.92 13.66
C LEU A 226 -5.79 -11.37 12.49
N GLY A 227 -4.92 -10.38 12.72
CA GLY A 227 -4.10 -9.75 11.70
C GLY A 227 -4.88 -8.83 10.76
N GLN A 228 -6.05 -8.34 11.18
CA GLN A 228 -6.81 -7.34 10.44
C GLN A 228 -6.33 -5.93 10.80
N PRO A 229 -6.35 -4.97 9.84
CA PRO A 229 -6.02 -3.59 10.11
C PRO A 229 -7.07 -2.94 11.03
N ILE A 230 -6.58 -2.07 11.92
CA ILE A 230 -7.35 -1.23 12.85
C ILE A 230 -6.92 0.24 12.64
N GLN A 231 -7.80 1.20 12.92
CA GLN A 231 -7.59 2.62 12.65
C GLN A 231 -8.35 3.47 13.67
N ALA A 232 -7.71 4.50 14.20
CA ALA A 232 -8.34 5.44 15.13
C ALA A 232 -9.22 6.49 14.41
N PHE A 233 -10.39 6.82 14.98
CA PHE A 233 -11.30 7.83 14.45
C PHE A 233 -11.38 9.07 15.35
N GLU A 234 -11.49 10.26 14.76
CA GLU A 234 -11.43 11.55 15.48
C GLU A 234 -12.50 11.76 16.57
N TRP A 235 -13.62 11.04 16.50
CA TRP A 235 -14.73 11.17 17.44
C TRP A 235 -14.65 10.19 18.62
N GLU A 236 -13.68 9.28 18.61
CA GLU A 236 -13.50 8.28 19.66
C GLU A 236 -12.87 8.89 20.93
N ASP A 237 -13.10 8.25 22.06
CA ASP A 237 -12.43 8.60 23.31
C ASP A 237 -11.00 8.03 23.30
N HIS A 238 -10.05 8.82 22.79
CA HIS A 238 -8.68 8.38 22.63
C HIS A 238 -8.00 8.01 23.97
N GLU A 239 -8.37 8.64 25.10
CA GLU A 239 -7.80 8.25 26.41
C GLU A 239 -8.26 6.85 26.82
N ALA A 240 -9.55 6.54 26.63
CA ALA A 240 -10.10 5.23 26.93
C ALA A 240 -9.51 4.12 26.04
N TYR A 241 -9.34 4.37 24.74
CA TYR A 241 -8.73 3.42 23.80
C TYR A 241 -7.26 3.16 24.14
N ILE A 242 -6.48 4.20 24.43
CA ILE A 242 -5.07 4.05 24.85
C ILE A 242 -4.98 3.19 26.12
N ALA A 243 -5.86 3.43 27.10
CA ALA A 243 -5.88 2.65 28.34
C ALA A 243 -6.20 1.16 28.07
N ALA A 244 -7.24 0.87 27.27
CA ALA A 244 -7.61 -0.50 26.91
C ALA A 244 -6.48 -1.24 26.18
N HIS A 245 -5.97 -0.66 25.10
CA HIS A 245 -4.87 -1.22 24.31
C HIS A 245 -3.59 -1.43 25.13
N SER A 246 -3.26 -0.50 26.04
CA SER A 246 -2.09 -0.63 26.92
C SER A 246 -2.23 -1.76 27.94
N ALA A 247 -3.46 -2.04 28.42
CA ALA A 247 -3.74 -3.16 29.29
C ALA A 247 -3.72 -4.49 28.51
N PHE A 248 -4.22 -4.49 27.27
CA PHE A 248 -4.23 -5.66 26.41
C PHE A 248 -2.83 -6.13 26.01
N ILE A 249 -1.89 -5.21 25.71
CA ILE A 249 -0.48 -5.55 25.42
C ILE A 249 0.19 -6.24 26.62
N GLN A 250 -0.22 -5.92 27.85
CA GLN A 250 0.31 -6.55 29.06
C GLN A 250 -0.25 -7.96 29.29
N ASN A 251 -1.30 -8.35 28.57
CA ASN A 251 -1.89 -9.67 28.70
C ASN A 251 -0.91 -10.75 28.18
N PRO A 252 -0.59 -11.79 28.97
CA PRO A 252 0.30 -12.87 28.56
C PRO A 252 -0.08 -13.55 27.23
N MET A 253 -1.37 -13.59 26.88
CA MET A 253 -1.83 -14.19 25.62
C MET A 253 -1.41 -13.41 24.37
N VAL A 254 -1.16 -12.11 24.51
CA VAL A 254 -0.81 -11.21 23.40
C VAL A 254 0.71 -11.17 23.20
N GLN A 255 1.48 -11.47 24.25
CA GLN A 255 2.95 -11.48 24.21
C GLN A 255 3.52 -12.47 23.19
N ASP A 256 2.80 -13.57 22.94
CA ASP A 256 3.19 -14.57 21.95
C ASP A 256 2.94 -14.12 20.49
N ASN A 257 2.09 -13.11 20.27
CA ASN A 257 1.72 -12.61 18.94
C ASN A 257 2.35 -11.24 18.66
N GLN A 258 3.60 -11.23 18.19
CA GLN A 258 4.33 -9.99 17.89
C GLN A 258 3.63 -9.09 16.86
N MET A 259 2.88 -9.67 15.90
CA MET A 259 2.14 -8.88 14.92
C MET A 259 1.00 -8.09 15.58
N ALA A 260 0.26 -8.73 16.50
CA ALA A 260 -0.79 -8.05 17.25
C ALA A 260 -0.21 -6.93 18.13
N ILE A 261 0.92 -7.17 18.80
CA ILE A 261 1.61 -6.13 19.59
C ILE A 261 1.98 -4.94 18.70
N GLN A 262 2.54 -5.18 17.52
CA GLN A 262 2.92 -4.11 16.60
C GLN A 262 1.71 -3.32 16.09
N THR A 263 0.64 -4.01 15.71
CA THR A 263 -0.59 -3.39 15.22
C THR A 263 -1.25 -2.53 16.29
N ILE A 264 -1.39 -3.06 17.51
CA ILE A 264 -2.00 -2.34 18.64
C ILE A 264 -1.10 -1.20 19.10
N SER A 265 0.22 -1.37 19.09
CA SER A 265 1.17 -0.29 19.41
C SER A 265 1.11 0.85 18.40
N ALA A 266 0.96 0.55 17.10
CA ALA A 266 0.78 1.55 16.06
C ALA A 266 -0.55 2.30 16.23
N ASN A 267 -1.62 1.60 16.56
CA ASN A 267 -2.92 2.21 16.82
C ASN A 267 -2.90 3.07 18.11
N ILE A 268 -2.21 2.65 19.18
CA ILE A 268 -1.96 3.51 20.36
C ILE A 268 -1.29 4.83 19.94
N GLN A 269 -0.30 4.79 19.04
CA GLN A 269 0.35 6.01 18.53
C GLN A 269 -0.61 6.87 17.71
N GLU A 270 -1.53 6.27 16.96
CA GLU A 270 -2.57 6.98 16.22
C GLU A 270 -3.55 7.69 17.16
N HIS A 271 -4.07 7.00 18.19
CA HIS A 271 -4.91 7.64 19.22
C HIS A 271 -4.16 8.73 19.98
N GLN A 272 -2.86 8.55 20.26
CA GLN A 272 -2.05 9.61 20.88
C GLN A 272 -1.94 10.85 19.97
N ALA A 273 -1.71 10.66 18.67
CA ALA A 273 -1.66 11.75 17.71
C ALA A 273 -3.00 12.51 17.64
N MET A 274 -4.11 11.80 17.64
CA MET A 274 -5.46 12.39 17.64
C MET A 274 -5.80 13.07 18.97
N LEU A 275 -5.40 12.50 20.11
CA LEU A 275 -5.53 13.14 21.43
C LEU A 275 -4.76 14.47 21.46
N TYR A 276 -3.53 14.50 20.95
CA TYR A 276 -2.76 15.75 20.83
C TYR A 276 -3.49 16.76 19.95
N LYS A 277 -4.06 16.31 18.82
CA LYS A 277 -4.85 17.16 17.93
C LYS A 277 -6.04 17.79 18.67
N GLN A 278 -6.85 16.98 19.36
CA GLN A 278 -8.01 17.46 20.13
C GLN A 278 -7.62 18.47 21.22
N GLN A 279 -6.51 18.24 21.92
CA GLN A 279 -6.03 19.18 22.94
C GLN A 279 -5.48 20.48 22.35
N ILE A 280 -4.78 20.43 21.23
CA ILE A 280 -4.34 21.63 20.51
C ILE A 280 -5.57 22.46 20.08
N GLU A 281 -6.59 21.81 19.55
CA GLU A 281 -7.85 22.47 19.17
C GLU A 281 -8.56 23.07 20.39
N GLN A 282 -8.52 22.40 21.55
CA GLN A 282 -9.07 22.91 22.81
C GLN A 282 -8.30 24.14 23.32
N VAL A 283 -6.98 24.14 23.23
CA VAL A 283 -6.12 25.28 23.63
C VAL A 283 -6.29 26.46 22.66
N MET A 284 -6.40 26.18 21.36
CA MET A 284 -6.55 27.20 20.32
C MET A 284 -7.98 27.76 20.23
N GLY A 285 -8.98 27.00 20.68
CA GLY A 285 -10.40 27.37 20.58
C GLY A 285 -10.94 27.37 19.15
N GLN A 286 -10.20 26.81 18.20
CA GLN A 286 -10.58 26.67 16.79
C GLN A 286 -10.12 25.30 16.27
N PRO A 287 -10.91 24.65 15.38
CA PRO A 287 -10.51 23.42 14.73
C PRO A 287 -9.28 23.66 13.84
N LEU A 288 -8.37 22.68 13.80
CA LEU A 288 -7.15 22.81 13.00
C LEU A 288 -7.51 22.79 11.51
N PRO A 289 -7.10 23.80 10.72
CA PRO A 289 -7.33 23.77 9.29
C PRO A 289 -6.51 22.65 8.62
N PRO A 290 -6.99 22.10 7.48
CA PRO A 290 -6.21 21.14 6.71
C PRO A 290 -4.81 21.67 6.40
N LEU A 291 -3.82 20.78 6.35
CA LEU A 291 -2.41 21.12 6.12
C LEU A 291 -2.19 22.02 4.88
N GLU A 292 -3.04 21.89 3.85
CA GLU A 292 -2.97 22.69 2.61
C GLU A 292 -3.39 24.15 2.79
N GLN A 293 -4.10 24.47 3.88
CA GLN A 293 -4.61 25.81 4.20
C GLN A 293 -3.86 26.44 5.39
N MET A 294 -2.89 25.73 5.98
CA MET A 294 -2.08 26.24 7.07
C MET A 294 -1.11 27.31 6.57
N THR A 295 -1.34 28.58 6.94
CA THR A 295 -0.35 29.64 6.72
C THR A 295 0.84 29.47 7.68
N PRO A 296 2.02 30.05 7.36
CA PRO A 296 3.17 30.02 8.27
C PRO A 296 2.89 30.57 9.67
N GLU A 297 1.98 31.54 9.81
CA GLU A 297 1.55 32.03 11.13
C GLU A 297 0.73 30.99 11.90
N ILE A 298 -0.21 30.32 11.22
CA ILE A 298 -1.01 29.24 11.82
C ILE A 298 -0.08 28.08 12.22
N MET A 299 0.88 27.69 11.37
CA MET A 299 1.85 26.65 11.71
C MET A 299 2.65 26.97 12.98
N ASN A 300 3.06 28.23 13.17
CA ASN A 300 3.77 28.65 14.39
C ASN A 300 2.85 28.66 15.63
N GLN A 301 1.58 29.04 15.48
CA GLN A 301 0.59 28.97 16.56
C GLN A 301 0.30 27.52 16.95
N VAL A 302 0.14 26.64 15.97
CA VAL A 302 0.01 25.20 16.17
C VAL A 302 1.24 24.66 16.89
N ALA A 303 2.45 24.97 16.45
CA ALA A 303 3.67 24.50 17.10
C ALA A 303 3.78 24.93 18.58
N PHE A 304 3.37 26.16 18.90
CA PHE A 304 3.33 26.63 20.30
C PHE A 304 2.26 25.90 21.12
N ALA A 305 1.05 25.75 20.59
CA ALA A 305 -0.03 25.01 21.24
C ALA A 305 0.31 23.51 21.40
N SER A 306 0.96 22.91 20.39
CA SER A 306 1.49 21.55 20.44
C SER A 306 2.51 21.38 21.55
N ALA A 307 3.42 22.34 21.76
CA ALA A 307 4.39 22.25 22.84
C ALA A 307 3.72 22.27 24.23
N GLN A 308 2.69 23.10 24.40
CA GLN A 308 1.94 23.20 25.65
C GLN A 308 1.09 21.95 25.91
N ALA A 309 0.34 21.49 24.90
CA ALA A 309 -0.44 20.25 24.96
C ALA A 309 0.46 19.04 25.21
N THR A 310 1.62 18.97 24.54
CA THR A 310 2.60 17.89 24.77
C THR A 310 3.08 17.88 26.22
N ALA A 311 3.37 19.04 26.81
CA ALA A 311 3.78 19.13 28.21
C ALA A 311 2.68 18.68 29.19
N GLU A 312 1.41 19.00 28.89
CA GLU A 312 0.27 18.57 29.71
C GLU A 312 0.02 17.07 29.60
N VAL A 313 -0.03 16.50 28.40
CA VAL A 313 -0.21 15.05 28.19
C VAL A 313 0.97 14.26 28.73
N THR A 314 2.21 14.64 28.43
CA THR A 314 3.37 13.92 28.95
C THR A 314 3.50 14.07 30.46
N GLY A 315 3.12 15.23 31.02
CA GLY A 315 3.01 15.42 32.47
C GLY A 315 1.96 14.50 33.09
N ARG A 316 0.78 14.39 32.48
CA ARG A 316 -0.32 13.55 32.94
C ARG A 316 -0.03 12.06 32.75
N ALA A 317 0.59 11.67 31.64
CA ALA A 317 1.05 10.31 31.37
C ALA A 317 2.14 9.87 32.37
N LYS A 318 3.08 10.76 32.71
CA LYS A 318 4.05 10.52 33.78
C LYS A 318 3.38 10.40 35.14
N ALA A 319 2.43 11.28 35.46
CA ALA A 319 1.69 11.20 36.71
C ALA A 319 0.87 9.90 36.84
N VAL A 320 0.30 9.40 35.74
CA VAL A 320 -0.39 8.10 35.70
C VAL A 320 0.61 6.95 35.84
N GLN A 321 1.77 6.99 35.17
CA GLN A 321 2.82 5.98 35.35
C GLN A 321 3.34 5.97 36.80
N GLU A 322 3.61 7.13 37.38
CA GLU A 322 4.03 7.26 38.78
C GLU A 322 2.93 6.76 39.74
N ALA A 323 1.66 7.04 39.45
CA ALA A 323 0.53 6.52 40.24
C ALA A 323 0.40 5.00 40.15
N VAL A 324 0.60 4.41 38.96
CA VAL A 324 0.61 2.95 38.77
C VAL A 324 1.82 2.31 39.45
N GLU A 325 2.99 2.96 39.42
CA GLU A 325 4.20 2.51 40.10
C GLU A 325 4.05 2.58 41.63
N LEU A 326 3.46 3.66 42.16
CA LEU A 326 3.10 3.80 43.57
C LEU A 326 2.10 2.73 44.02
N GLN A 327 1.08 2.42 43.20
CA GLN A 327 0.14 1.33 43.49
C GLN A 327 0.77 -0.07 43.42
N ARG A 328 1.86 -0.27 42.67
CA ARG A 328 2.66 -1.50 42.71
C ARG A 328 3.54 -1.60 43.95
N ILE A 329 3.95 -0.46 44.51
CA ILE A 329 4.81 -0.39 45.70
C ILE A 329 4.02 -0.65 46.99
N ASP A 330 2.77 -0.16 47.08
CA ASP A 330 1.90 -0.33 48.25
C ASP A 330 1.73 -1.79 48.74
N PRO A 331 1.39 -2.79 47.89
CA PRO A 331 1.23 -4.18 48.34
C PRO A 331 2.57 -4.83 48.73
N VAL A 332 3.71 -4.36 48.22
CA VAL A 332 5.04 -4.88 48.57
C VAL A 332 5.47 -4.37 49.95
N ILE A 333 5.19 -3.10 50.26
CA ILE A 333 5.49 -2.52 51.58
C ILE A 333 4.62 -3.15 52.67
N GLU A 334 3.35 -3.47 52.37
CA GLU A 334 2.45 -4.12 53.32
C GLU A 334 2.92 -5.55 53.67
N VAL A 335 3.30 -6.35 52.67
CA VAL A 335 3.90 -7.69 52.88
C VAL A 335 5.21 -7.60 53.67
N GLN A 336 6.04 -6.59 53.40
CA GLN A 336 7.30 -6.41 54.11
C GLN A 336 7.09 -5.96 55.58
N LYS A 337 6.07 -5.15 55.86
CA LYS A 337 5.66 -4.80 57.23
C LYS A 337 5.11 -6.00 57.99
N GLU A 338 4.30 -6.84 57.35
CA GLU A 338 3.82 -8.09 57.95
C GLU A 338 4.98 -9.05 58.24
N GLU A 339 5.97 -9.17 57.34
CA GLU A 339 7.14 -10.03 57.56
C GLU A 339 8.00 -9.52 58.74
N ILE A 340 8.22 -8.21 58.85
CA ILE A 340 8.96 -7.60 59.97
C ILE A 340 8.20 -7.79 61.29
N ALA A 341 6.88 -7.62 61.29
CA ALA A 341 6.04 -7.85 62.47
C ALA A 341 6.08 -9.31 62.93
N GLN A 342 6.00 -10.26 61.99
CA GLN A 342 6.13 -11.69 62.29
C GLN A 342 7.52 -12.05 62.80
N ARG A 343 8.59 -11.48 62.25
CA ARG A 343 9.96 -11.67 62.77
C ARG A 343 10.13 -11.11 64.17
N ALA A 344 9.65 -9.88 64.43
CA ALA A 344 9.70 -9.28 65.76
C ALA A 344 8.91 -10.09 66.81
N GLN A 345 7.77 -10.67 66.42
CA GLN A 345 6.99 -11.53 67.31
C GLN A 345 7.70 -12.87 67.59
N LYS A 346 8.37 -13.45 66.59
CA LYS A 346 9.21 -14.65 66.77
C LYS A 346 10.42 -14.38 67.67
N ASP A 347 11.11 -13.26 67.49
CA ASP A 347 12.26 -12.88 68.30
C ASP A 347 11.85 -12.61 69.77
N ALA A 348 10.69 -11.97 69.99
CA ALA A 348 10.15 -11.74 71.33
C ALA A 348 9.75 -13.04 72.04
N THR A 349 9.15 -13.99 71.32
CA THR A 349 8.81 -15.30 71.89
C THR A 349 10.06 -16.15 72.15
N GLN A 350 11.06 -16.10 71.28
CA GLN A 350 12.35 -16.75 71.49
C GLN A 350 13.06 -16.21 72.73
N ALA A 351 13.09 -14.88 72.90
CA ALA A 351 13.70 -14.23 74.07
C ALA A 351 12.99 -14.60 75.38
N GLN A 352 11.66 -14.74 75.38
CA GLN A 352 10.90 -15.21 76.54
C GLN A 352 11.23 -16.66 76.89
N LEU A 353 11.30 -17.54 75.88
CA LEU A 353 11.66 -18.95 76.07
C LEU A 353 13.09 -19.11 76.61
N ASP A 354 14.03 -18.28 76.15
CA ASP A 354 15.41 -18.31 76.63
C ASP A 354 15.53 -17.74 78.05
N ALA A 355 14.78 -16.68 78.39
CA ALA A 355 14.68 -16.20 79.76
C ALA A 355 14.09 -17.25 80.71
N GLU A 356 13.03 -17.94 80.30
CA GLU A 356 12.40 -19.01 81.10
C GLU A 356 13.34 -20.21 81.28
N LYS A 357 14.11 -20.58 80.25
CA LYS A 357 15.16 -21.59 80.37
C LYS A 357 16.22 -21.17 81.38
N ILE A 358 16.71 -19.93 81.33
CA ILE A 358 17.71 -19.43 82.29
C ILE A 358 17.17 -19.53 83.72
N ILE A 359 15.96 -19.05 83.97
CA ILE A 359 15.31 -19.13 85.29
C ILE A 359 15.16 -20.59 85.74
N SER A 360 14.76 -21.49 84.82
CA SER A 360 14.63 -22.92 85.14
C SER A 360 15.99 -23.55 85.50
N THR A 361 17.06 -23.20 84.79
CA THR A 361 18.41 -23.70 85.07
C THR A 361 18.97 -23.18 86.39
N GLU A 362 18.65 -21.93 86.74
CA GLU A 362 19.04 -21.31 88.00
C GLU A 362 18.29 -21.96 89.18
N ALA A 363 16.98 -22.19 89.05
CA ALA A 363 16.19 -22.92 90.04
C ALA A 363 16.69 -24.36 90.26
N ILE A 364 17.06 -25.07 89.19
CA ILE A 364 17.66 -26.41 89.29
C ILE A 364 19.02 -26.36 90.01
N ALA A 365 19.85 -25.35 89.73
CA ALA A 365 21.13 -25.17 90.40
C ALA A 365 20.97 -24.86 91.91
N GLU A 366 20.02 -24.00 92.27
CA GLU A 366 19.70 -23.69 93.66
C GLU A 366 19.17 -24.92 94.42
N MET A 367 18.27 -25.69 93.82
CA MET A 367 17.78 -26.94 94.42
C MET A 367 18.91 -27.94 94.66
N LYS A 368 19.87 -28.03 93.74
CA LYS A 368 21.03 -28.91 93.88
C LYS A 368 21.95 -28.46 95.02
N ILE A 369 22.20 -27.16 95.14
CA ILE A 369 22.97 -26.58 96.26
C ILE A 369 22.26 -26.80 97.59
N ALA A 370 20.93 -26.65 97.64
CA ALA A 370 20.14 -26.90 98.85
C ALA A 370 20.18 -28.39 99.26
N ALA A 371 20.05 -29.31 98.31
CA ALA A 371 20.15 -30.75 98.57
C ALA A 371 21.55 -31.17 99.06
N ASP A 372 22.62 -30.57 98.53
CA ASP A 372 23.99 -30.82 98.99
C ASP A 372 24.24 -30.26 100.41
N ARG A 373 23.65 -29.10 100.74
CA ARG A 373 23.65 -28.55 102.12
C ARG A 373 22.91 -29.44 103.10
N GLU A 374 21.77 -30.00 102.70
CA GLU A 374 21.01 -30.90 103.56
C GLU A 374 21.77 -32.21 103.81
N LYS A 375 22.40 -32.78 102.76
CA LYS A 375 23.27 -33.96 102.92
C LYS A 375 24.45 -33.71 103.85
N THR A 376 25.12 -32.56 103.74
CA THR A 376 26.25 -32.22 104.61
C THR A 376 25.83 -32.02 106.06
N LEU A 377 24.65 -31.44 106.31
CA LEU A 377 24.07 -31.35 107.65
C LEU A 377 23.76 -32.72 108.25
N ILE A 378 23.15 -33.63 107.47
CA ILE A 378 22.86 -35.00 107.91
C ILE A 378 24.17 -35.75 108.24
N GLN A 379 25.21 -35.60 107.42
CA GLN A 379 26.52 -36.21 107.68
C GLN A 379 27.16 -35.65 108.96
N ALA A 380 27.14 -34.33 109.15
CA ALA A 380 27.66 -33.69 110.36
C ALA A 380 26.91 -34.16 111.62
N GLN A 381 25.59 -34.36 111.53
CA GLN A 381 24.79 -34.88 112.64
C GLN A 381 25.14 -36.34 112.97
N GLN A 382 25.35 -37.19 111.94
CA GLN A 382 25.81 -38.57 112.15
C GLN A 382 27.22 -38.66 112.75
N GLU A 383 28.13 -37.76 112.39
CA GLU A 383 29.46 -37.65 113.00
C GLU A 383 29.39 -37.15 114.44
N ALA A 384 28.52 -36.18 114.74
CA ALA A 384 28.25 -35.71 116.10
C ALA A 384 27.69 -36.84 116.99
N ASP A 385 26.77 -37.65 116.46
CA ASP A 385 26.21 -38.81 117.20
C ASP A 385 27.27 -39.89 117.45
N ARG A 386 28.18 -40.14 116.48
CA ARG A 386 29.30 -41.07 116.66
C ARG A 386 30.30 -40.59 117.72
N THR A 387 30.71 -39.34 117.65
CA THR A 387 31.63 -38.74 118.63
C THR A 387 30.99 -38.70 120.03
N PHE A 388 29.69 -38.41 120.13
CA PHE A 388 28.95 -38.50 121.38
C PHE A 388 28.91 -39.94 121.94
N ALA A 389 28.66 -40.95 121.09
CA ALA A 389 28.71 -42.36 121.51
C ALA A 389 30.11 -42.80 121.99
N GLU A 390 31.19 -42.31 121.35
CA GLU A 390 32.56 -42.58 121.78
C GLU A 390 32.88 -41.92 123.13
N THR A 391 32.47 -40.67 123.34
CA THR A 391 32.65 -40.00 124.65
C THR A 391 31.89 -40.70 125.77
N LEU A 392 30.65 -41.16 125.52
CA LEU A 392 29.89 -41.96 126.48
C LEU A 392 30.59 -43.28 126.83
N LYS A 393 31.23 -43.92 125.85
CA LYS A 393 32.02 -45.14 126.07
C LYS A 393 33.24 -44.85 126.95
N GLN A 394 33.96 -43.76 126.71
CA GLN A 394 35.10 -43.33 127.53
C GLN A 394 34.68 -42.98 128.96
N VAL A 395 33.52 -42.32 129.15
CA VAL A 395 32.97 -42.04 130.49
C VAL A 395 32.59 -43.33 131.21
N ARG A 396 31.99 -44.30 130.51
CA ARG A 396 31.67 -45.62 131.10
C ARG A 396 32.93 -46.40 131.48
N GLU A 397 33.97 -46.36 130.65
CA GLU A 397 35.27 -46.97 130.96
C GLU A 397 35.95 -46.30 132.17
N ALA A 398 35.85 -44.97 132.29
CA ALA A 398 36.32 -44.23 133.46
C ALA A 398 35.55 -44.57 134.75
N ASP A 399 34.22 -44.73 134.68
CA ASP A 399 33.38 -45.12 135.82
C ASP A 399 33.69 -46.57 136.29
N THR A 400 33.98 -47.49 135.36
CA THR A 400 34.40 -48.86 135.71
C THR A 400 35.79 -48.93 136.36
N LYS A 401 36.68 -47.97 136.08
CA LYS A 401 37.98 -47.85 136.77
C LYS A 401 37.87 -47.22 138.17
N SER A 402 36.79 -46.50 138.46
CA SER A 402 36.55 -45.86 139.76
C SER A 402 35.89 -46.77 140.81
N ARG A 403 35.47 -47.99 140.43
CA ARG A 403 34.69 -48.91 141.28
C ARG A 403 35.36 -50.24 141.62
N GLY A 404 36.68 -50.34 141.45
CA GLY A 404 37.47 -51.50 141.88
C GLY A 404 38.49 -51.11 142.94
N ASP A 405 38.04 -51.09 144.20
CA ASP A 405 38.87 -51.27 145.41
C ASP A 405 38.58 -52.67 145.97
#